data_AF-A0AAU1RSS7-F1
#
_entry.id   AF-A0AAU1RSS7-F1
#
_cell.length_a   1.000
_cell.length_b   1.000
_cell.length_c   1.000
_cell.angle_alpha   90.00
_cell.angle_beta   90.00
_cell.angle_gamma   90.00
#
_symmetry.space_group_name_H-M   'P 1'
#
loop_
_entity.id
_entity.type
_entity.pdbx_description
1 polymer ?
#
loop_
_entity_poly.entity_id
_entity_poly.type
_entity_poly.pdbx_seq_one_letter_code
_entity_poly.pdbx_strand_id
1 'polypeptide(L)'
;MAKKQKLPFPVAVVTVDSPQQARTVASSWIVWGGRCFEAGGALSSLSVSAAELGAHEVIGARVTAIPGISYTSLVAYGTAITYR
;
A
#
# COMPACT_ATOMS: atom_id res chain seq x y z
N MET A 1 -13.40 22.58 -4.32
CA MET A 1 -13.04 22.22 -2.94
C MET A 1 -13.14 20.71 -2.78
N ALA A 2 -12.01 19.98 -2.81
CA ALA A 2 -12.02 18.54 -2.56
C ALA A 2 -12.27 18.31 -1.05
N LYS A 3 -13.35 17.61 -0.70
CA LYS A 3 -13.58 17.17 0.68
C LYS A 3 -12.35 16.37 1.12
N LYS A 4 -11.63 16.84 2.15
CA LYS A 4 -10.62 16.03 2.85
C LYS A 4 -11.36 14.86 3.52
N GLN A 5 -11.48 13.76 2.78
CA GLN A 5 -11.95 12.50 3.33
C GLN A 5 -10.89 12.08 4.35
N LYS A 6 -11.27 12.06 5.62
CA LYS A 6 -10.40 11.63 6.72
C LYS A 6 -10.22 10.13 6.57
N LEU A 7 -9.19 9.72 5.82
CA LEU A 7 -8.89 8.31 5.62
C LEU A 7 -8.41 7.74 6.97
N PRO A 8 -8.87 6.52 7.35
CA PRO A 8 -8.40 5.89 8.55
C PRO A 8 -6.95 5.50 8.32
N PHE A 9 -6.01 6.28 8.85
CA PHE A 9 -4.64 5.84 8.94
C PHE A 9 -4.54 4.83 10.09
N PRO A 10 -3.92 3.65 9.90
CA PRO A 10 -3.32 3.14 8.66
C PRO A 10 -4.29 2.37 7.74
N VAL A 11 -4.04 2.42 6.43
CA VAL A 11 -4.74 1.60 5.43
C VAL A 11 -4.32 0.14 5.59
N ALA A 12 -5.28 -0.78 5.57
CA ALA A 12 -5.00 -2.21 5.64
C ALA A 12 -4.15 -2.65 4.43
N VAL A 13 -3.06 -3.35 4.71
CA VAL A 13 -2.17 -3.94 3.70
C VAL A 13 -2.24 -5.46 3.86
N VAL A 14 -2.79 -6.13 2.86
CA VAL A 14 -3.00 -7.58 2.88
C VAL A 14 -2.27 -8.26 1.74
N THR A 15 -1.79 -9.48 1.99
CA THR A 15 -1.04 -10.27 1.01
C THR A 15 -1.95 -11.03 0.04
N VAL A 16 -3.23 -11.19 0.36
CA VAL A 16 -4.18 -11.84 -0.55
C VAL A 16 -4.48 -10.95 -1.74
N ASP A 17 -4.74 -11.56 -2.90
CA ASP A 17 -4.98 -10.84 -4.16
C ASP A 17 -6.46 -10.51 -4.40
N SER A 18 -7.31 -10.61 -3.36
CA SER A 18 -8.74 -10.29 -3.43
C SER A 18 -9.12 -9.18 -2.45
N PRO A 19 -10.01 -8.24 -2.84
CA PRO A 19 -10.61 -7.26 -1.93
C PRO A 19 -11.27 -7.95 -0.73
N GLN A 20 -11.09 -7.40 0.47
CA GLN A 20 -11.67 -7.95 1.71
C GLN A 20 -13.09 -7.43 1.98
N GLN A 21 -13.51 -6.35 1.32
CA GLN A 21 -14.83 -5.76 1.50
C GLN A 21 -15.79 -6.24 0.42
N ALA A 22 -17.03 -6.57 0.79
CA ALA A 22 -18.12 -6.91 -0.13
C ALA A 22 -18.69 -5.69 -0.90
N ARG A 23 -17.90 -4.62 -1.04
CA ARG A 23 -18.26 -3.39 -1.75
C ARG A 23 -17.69 -3.41 -3.17
N THR A 24 -18.38 -2.76 -4.10
CA THR A 24 -17.89 -2.62 -5.47
C THR A 24 -16.63 -1.76 -5.51
N VAL A 25 -15.56 -2.29 -6.10
CA VAL A 25 -14.32 -1.54 -6.37
C VAL A 25 -14.61 -0.38 -7.31
N ALA A 26 -14.28 0.84 -6.88
CA ALA A 26 -14.46 2.06 -7.67
C ALA A 26 -13.27 2.31 -8.59
N SER A 27 -12.05 2.09 -8.09
CA SER A 27 -10.80 2.21 -8.81
C SER A 27 -9.70 1.37 -8.14
N SER A 28 -8.68 1.01 -8.92
CA SER A 28 -7.50 0.29 -8.45
C SER A 28 -6.24 0.74 -9.18
N TRP A 29 -5.10 0.81 -8.49
CA TRP A 29 -3.81 1.17 -9.06
C TRP A 29 -2.66 0.54 -8.28
N ILE A 30 -1.48 0.42 -8.91
CA ILE A 30 -0.28 -0.04 -8.21
C ILE A 30 0.27 1.10 -7.35
N VAL A 31 0.59 0.79 -6.10
CA VAL A 31 1.27 1.69 -5.18
C VAL A 31 2.55 1.03 -4.66
N TRP A 32 3.57 1.86 -4.49
CA TRP A 32 4.87 1.48 -3.95
C TRP A 32 5.11 2.24 -2.66
N GLY A 33 5.68 1.56 -1.67
CA GLY A 33 6.24 2.20 -0.48
C GLY A 33 7.65 2.72 -0.73
N GLY A 34 8.20 3.39 0.28
CA GLY A 34 9.59 3.80 0.33
C GLY A 34 10.55 2.65 0.61
N ARG A 35 11.85 2.91 0.41
CA ARG A 35 12.93 1.97 0.74
C ARG A 35 13.10 1.90 2.26
N CYS A 36 13.22 0.68 2.78
CA CYS A 36 13.44 0.39 4.19
C CYS A 36 14.47 -0.73 4.35
N PHE A 37 14.99 -0.94 5.55
CA PHE A 37 15.91 -2.05 5.85
C PHE A 37 15.19 -3.29 6.37
N GLU A 38 13.93 -3.15 6.78
CA GLU A 38 13.12 -4.22 7.36
C GLU A 38 11.76 -4.33 6.66
N ALA A 39 11.23 -5.55 6.59
CA ALA A 39 9.96 -5.83 5.93
C ALA A 39 8.78 -5.07 6.57
N GLY A 40 8.76 -4.97 7.90
CA GLY A 40 7.73 -4.21 8.62
C GLY A 40 7.75 -2.72 8.28
N GLY A 41 8.94 -2.13 8.16
CA GLY A 41 9.11 -0.75 7.69
C GLY A 41 8.62 -0.56 6.26
N ALA A 42 8.97 -1.48 5.35
CA ALA A 42 8.54 -1.42 3.95
C ALA A 42 7.01 -1.49 3.82
N LEU A 43 6.35 -2.40 4.55
CA LEU A 43 4.88 -2.53 4.58
C LEU A 43 4.20 -1.33 5.23
N SER A 44 4.77 -0.79 6.30
CA SER A 44 4.26 0.43 6.94
C SER A 44 4.34 1.62 5.99
N SER A 45 5.46 1.76 5.27
CA SER A 45 5.62 2.82 4.27
C SER A 45 4.62 2.67 3.12
N LEU A 46 4.36 1.44 2.65
CA LEU A 46 3.33 1.16 1.65
C LEU A 46 1.92 1.57 2.14
N SER A 47 1.59 1.24 3.39
CA SER A 47 0.30 1.64 4.01
C SER A 47 0.12 3.16 4.02
N VAL A 48 1.17 3.90 4.41
CA VAL A 48 1.15 5.37 4.42
C VAL A 48 1.00 5.93 3.01
N SER A 49 1.81 5.47 2.05
CA SER A 49 1.71 5.94 0.65
C SER A 49 0.34 5.65 0.03
N ALA A 50 -0.26 4.50 0.32
CA ALA A 50 -1.61 4.19 -0.15
C ALA A 50 -2.66 5.12 0.47
N ALA A 51 -2.55 5.40 1.76
CA ALA A 51 -3.44 6.32 2.47
C ALA A 51 -3.30 7.76 1.97
N GLU A 52 -2.09 8.23 1.68
CA GLU A 52 -1.84 9.55 1.07
C GLU A 52 -2.51 9.70 -0.31
N LEU A 53 -2.63 8.59 -1.05
CA LEU A 53 -3.26 8.52 -2.37
C LEU A 53 -4.77 8.26 -2.34
N GLY A 54 -5.40 8.20 -1.17
CA GLY A 54 -6.84 8.01 -1.09
C GLY A 54 -7.31 6.55 -1.05
N ALA A 55 -6.41 5.58 -0.90
CA ALA A 55 -6.78 4.18 -0.86
C ALA A 55 -7.58 3.83 0.40
N HIS A 56 -8.49 2.88 0.29
CA HIS A 56 -9.16 2.25 1.43
C HIS A 56 -8.46 0.97 1.88
N GLU A 57 -7.76 0.30 0.96
CA GLU A 57 -7.08 -0.98 1.18
C GLU A 57 -5.94 -1.14 0.16
N VAL A 58 -4.91 -1.90 0.53
CA VAL A 58 -3.92 -2.45 -0.39
C VAL A 58 -4.00 -3.97 -0.37
N ILE A 59 -4.26 -4.58 -1.52
CA ILE A 59 -4.26 -6.04 -1.71
C ILE A 59 -3.02 -6.50 -2.48
N GLY A 60 -2.74 -7.80 -2.45
CA GLY A 60 -1.63 -8.40 -3.18
C GLY A 60 -0.28 -7.83 -2.78
N ALA A 61 -0.14 -7.42 -1.51
CA ALA A 61 1.09 -6.82 -1.03
C ALA A 61 2.26 -7.81 -1.12
N ARG A 62 3.39 -7.35 -1.65
CA ARG A 62 4.64 -8.10 -1.78
C ARG A 62 5.80 -7.22 -1.31
N VAL A 63 6.81 -7.83 -0.72
CA VAL A 63 8.07 -7.18 -0.39
C VAL A 63 9.13 -7.71 -1.35
N THR A 64 9.92 -6.82 -1.93
CA THR A 64 11.04 -7.16 -2.80
C THR A 64 12.32 -6.51 -2.30
N ALA A 65 13.44 -7.20 -2.53
CA ALA A 65 14.76 -6.68 -2.26
C ALA A 65 15.28 -5.88 -3.46
N ILE A 66 15.74 -4.67 -3.20
CA ILE A 66 16.48 -3.84 -4.16
C ILE A 66 17.96 -3.88 -3.73
N PRO A 67 18.80 -4.65 -4.44
CA PRO A 67 20.23 -4.70 -4.15
C PRO A 67 20.85 -3.33 -4.45
N GLY A 68 21.60 -2.80 -3.49
CA GLY A 68 22.45 -1.63 -3.65
C GLY A 68 23.92 -2.01 -3.61
N ILE A 69 24.78 -1.06 -3.98
CA ILE A 69 26.24 -1.27 -4.03
C ILE A 69 26.81 -1.59 -2.64
N SER A 70 26.30 -0.94 -1.59
CA SER A 70 26.79 -1.08 -0.21
C SER A 70 25.84 -1.87 0.70
N TYR A 71 24.55 -1.93 0.36
CA TYR A 71 23.54 -2.63 1.16
C TYR A 71 22.31 -2.96 0.31
N THR A 72 21.60 -4.03 0.69
CA THR A 72 20.28 -4.35 0.15
C THR A 72 19.21 -3.58 0.92
N SER A 73 18.29 -2.97 0.19
CA SER A 73 17.08 -2.35 0.76
C SER A 73 15.85 -3.17 0.40
N LEU A 74 14.77 -3.03 1.17
CA LEU A 74 13.48 -3.64 0.93
C LEU A 74 12.49 -2.56 0.50
N VAL A 75 11.61 -2.90 -0.44
CA VAL A 75 10.46 -2.09 -0.84
C VAL A 75 9.24 -2.98 -0.88
N ALA A 76 8.11 -2.45 -0.42
CA ALA A 76 6.82 -3.12 -0.56
C ALA A 76 5.99 -2.46 -1.65
N TYR A 77 5.20 -3.26 -2.37
CA TYR A 77 4.25 -2.79 -3.36
C TYR A 77 2.98 -3.64 -3.31
N GLY A 78 1.90 -3.11 -3.85
CA GLY A 78 0.62 -3.81 -3.95
C GLY A 78 -0.38 -3.04 -4.79
N THR A 79 -1.61 -3.52 -4.84
CA THR A 79 -2.73 -2.86 -5.53
C THR A 79 -3.56 -2.09 -4.52
N ALA A 80 -3.51 -0.76 -4.58
CA ALA A 80 -4.40 0.11 -3.83
C ALA A 80 -5.81 0.09 -4.42
N ILE A 81 -6.82 0.10 -3.57
CA ILE A 81 -8.23 0.01 -3.94
C ILE A 81 -9.02 1.13 -3.28
N THR A 82 -9.97 1.70 -4.04
CA THR A 82 -11.09 2.45 -3.46
C THR A 82 -12.41 1.73 -3.74
N TYR A 83 -13.40 2.02 -2.91
CA TYR A 83 -14.72 1.39 -2.93
C TYR A 83 -15.78 2.47 -3.14
N ARG A 84 -16.88 2.11 -3.82
CA ARG A 84 -18.08 2.96 -3.90
C ARG A 84 -18.96 2.78 -2.66
#